data_AF-A0A8C0SI26-F1
#
_entry.id   AF-A0A8C0SI26-F1
#
_cell.length_a   1.000
_cell.length_b   1.000
_cell.length_c   1.000
_cell.angle_alpha   90.00
_cell.angle_beta   90.00
_cell.angle_gamma   90.00
#
_symmetry.space_group_name_H-M   'P 1'
#
loop_
_entity.id
_entity.type
_entity.pdbx_description
1 polymer ?
#
loop_
_entity_poly.entity_id
_entity_poly.type
_entity_poly.pdbx_seq_one_letter_code
_entity_poly.pdbx_strand_id
1 'polypeptide(L)' 'MFLSAVTCEWGWRRTILVKMLSQAGTGYSFNTKRSRLREKLTLLHYDPIVKTKVLFVEQKKIRSL' A
#
# COMPACT_ATOMS: atom_id res chain seq x y z
N MET A 1 -0.95 0.76 -45.87
CA MET A 1 -0.02 1.37 -44.89
C MET A 1 -0.66 1.29 -43.52
N PHE A 2 -0.22 0.35 -42.69
CA PHE A 2 -0.77 0.12 -41.36
C PHE A 2 -0.34 1.26 -40.43
N LEU A 3 -1.30 2.05 -39.97
CA LEU A 3 -1.12 3.00 -38.88
C LEU A 3 -0.89 2.19 -37.60
N SER A 4 0.36 2.09 -37.18
CA SER A 4 0.70 1.60 -35.85
C SER A 4 0.16 2.60 -34.83
N ALA A 5 -0.89 2.21 -34.11
CA ALA A 5 -1.24 2.84 -32.85
C ALA A 5 -0.11 2.55 -31.86
N VAL A 6 0.89 3.42 -31.83
CA VAL A 6 1.86 3.48 -30.76
C VAL A 6 1.06 3.88 -29.52
N THR A 7 0.67 2.90 -28.71
CA THR A 7 0.21 3.16 -27.36
C THR A 7 1.39 3.74 -26.61
N CYS A 8 1.49 5.08 -26.62
CA CYS A 8 2.31 5.81 -25.70
C CYS A 8 1.68 5.61 -24.31
N GLU A 9 2.04 4.53 -23.64
CA GLU A 9 1.69 4.28 -22.25
C GLU A 9 2.45 5.28 -21.38
N TRP A 10 1.95 6.51 -21.32
CA TRP A 10 2.30 7.45 -20.27
C TRP A 10 2.16 6.72 -18.93
N GLY A 11 3.30 6.37 -18.33
CA GLY A 11 3.41 5.45 -17.21
C GLY A 11 2.70 5.93 -15.95
N TRP A 12 1.37 5.80 -15.92
CA TRP A 12 0.57 6.07 -14.74
C TRP A 12 0.74 4.91 -13.77
N ARG A 13 1.63 5.13 -12.79
CA ARG A 13 1.91 4.23 -11.67
C ARG A 13 0.61 3.85 -10.95
N ARG A 14 0.09 2.65 -11.25
CA ARG A 14 -1.21 2.15 -10.74
C ARG A 14 -1.14 1.79 -9.25
N THR A 15 0.04 1.50 -8.72
CA THR A 15 0.23 1.04 -7.35
C THR A 15 1.13 1.97 -6.53
N ILE A 16 0.84 2.05 -5.24
CA ILE A 16 1.60 2.81 -4.25
C ILE A 16 2.08 1.88 -3.15
N LEU A 17 3.28 2.15 -2.64
CA LEU A 17 3.82 1.47 -1.48
C LEU A 17 3.51 2.32 -0.24
N VAL A 18 2.80 1.71 0.70
CA VAL A 18 2.28 2.37 1.91
C VAL A 18 2.85 1.72 3.15
N LYS A 19 3.02 2.52 4.20
CA LYS A 19 3.41 2.08 5.53
C LYS A 19 2.15 1.88 6.38
N MET A 20 1.97 0.66 6.87
CA MET A 20 0.94 0.28 7.83
C MET A 20 1.48 0.44 9.25
N LEU A 21 0.66 0.94 10.17
CA LEU A 21 0.99 1.07 11.59
C LEU A 21 0.04 0.25 12.44
N SER A 22 0.57 -0.44 13.45
CA SER A 22 -0.21 -1.18 14.44
C SER A 22 -1.07 -0.23 15.28
N GLN A 23 -2.37 -0.52 15.41
CA GLN A 23 -3.28 0.25 16.26
C GLN A 23 -3.04 -0.01 17.76
N ALA A 24 -2.26 -1.03 18.12
CA ALA A 24 -1.89 -1.29 19.52
C ALA A 24 -0.86 -0.28 20.09
N GLY A 25 -0.42 0.73 19.32
CA GLY A 25 0.49 1.77 19.80
C GLY A 25 1.94 1.30 20.01
N THR A 26 2.28 0.09 19.57
CA THR A 26 3.61 -0.53 19.71
C THR A 26 4.67 0.06 18.77
N GLY A 27 4.26 0.83 17.76
CA GLY A 27 5.16 1.38 16.75
C GLY A 27 5.61 0.36 15.69
N TYR A 28 5.18 -0.91 15.79
CA TYR A 28 5.44 -1.90 14.74
C TYR A 28 4.74 -1.50 13.45
N SER A 29 5.48 -1.57 12.35
CA SER A 29 5.03 -1.11 11.04
C SER A 29 5.58 -1.99 9.94
N PHE A 30 4.78 -2.21 8.91
CA PHE A 30 5.19 -2.97 7.74
C PHE A 30 4.72 -2.29 6.45
N ASN A 31 5.34 -2.68 5.34
CA ASN A 31 5.06 -2.09 4.04
C ASN A 31 4.08 -2.95 3.26
N THR A 32 3.15 -2.33 2.54
CA THR A 32 2.17 -3.02 1.69
C THR A 32 1.94 -2.25 0.41
N LYS A 33 1.54 -2.97 -0.64
CA LYS A 33 1.15 -2.38 -1.92
C LYS A 33 -0.35 -2.17 -1.96
N ARG A 34 -0.78 -1.01 -2.47
CA ARG A 34 -2.19 -0.65 -2.65
C ARG A 34 -2.38 0.01 -4.02
N SER A 35 -3.56 -0.14 -4.61
CA SER A 35 -3.97 0.63 -5.80
C SER A 35 -4.23 2.09 -5.44
N ARG A 36 -3.73 3.02 -6.26
CA ARG A 36 -3.81 4.47 -6.00
C ARG A 36 -5.25 4.99 -5.82
N LEU A 37 -6.21 4.38 -6.51
CA LEU A 37 -7.62 4.82 -6.51
C LEU A 37 -8.48 4.16 -5.42
N ARG A 38 -7.98 3.11 -4.76
CA ARG A 38 -8.73 2.43 -3.68
C ARG A 38 -8.85 3.33 -2.45
N GLU A 39 -9.64 2.97 -1.45
CA GLU A 39 -9.68 3.60 -0.11
C GLU A 39 -8.59 3.08 0.84
N LYS A 40 -8.41 3.78 1.98
CA LYS A 40 -7.39 3.44 3.00
C LYS A 40 -7.53 2.02 3.50
N LEU A 41 -6.42 1.30 3.52
CA LEU A 41 -6.40 -0.09 3.93
C LEU A 41 -6.38 -0.20 5.45
N THR A 42 -7.23 -1.10 5.94
CA THR A 42 -7.25 -1.61 7.31
C THR A 42 -7.07 -3.12 7.24
N LEU A 43 -6.01 -3.64 7.85
CA LEU A 43 -5.65 -5.06 7.79
C LEU A 43 -5.55 -5.66 9.17
N LEU A 44 -6.06 -6.86 9.36
CA LEU A 44 -5.85 -7.62 10.58
C LEU A 44 -4.59 -8.48 10.40
N HIS A 45 -3.51 -8.11 11.10
CA HIS A 45 -2.20 -8.75 10.97
C HIS A 45 -1.59 -9.06 12.34
N TYR A 46 -0.63 -9.97 12.39
CA TYR A 46 0.05 -10.33 13.64
C TYR A 46 1.07 -9.26 14.02
N ASP A 47 1.02 -8.80 15.27
CA ASP A 47 2.03 -7.92 15.85
C ASP A 47 2.97 -8.75 16.73
N PRO A 48 4.28 -8.85 16.41
CA PRO A 48 5.23 -9.63 17.20
C PRO A 48 5.46 -9.06 18.60
N ILE A 49 5.19 -7.77 18.82
CA ILE A 49 5.38 -7.11 20.11
C ILE A 49 4.25 -7.48 21.08
N VAL A 50 3.00 -7.43 20.59
CA VAL A 50 1.80 -7.81 21.38
C VAL A 50 1.57 -9.32 21.39
N LYS A 51 2.17 -10.04 20.44
CA LYS A 51 1.97 -11.48 20.21
C LYS A 51 0.52 -11.88 19.89
N THR A 52 -0.24 -10.94 19.31
CA THR A 52 -1.64 -11.13 18.96
C THR A 52 -1.94 -10.50 17.59
N LYS A 53 -3.03 -10.90 16.93
CA LYS A 53 -3.50 -10.23 15.72
C LYS A 53 -4.17 -8.91 16.08
N VAL A 54 -3.67 -7.83 15.51
CA VAL A 54 -4.12 -6.45 15.74
C VAL A 54 -4.55 -5.85 14.41
N LEU A 55 -5.39 -4.82 14.48
CA LEU A 55 -5.76 -4.02 13.32
C LEU A 55 -4.64 -3.04 12.99
N PHE A 56 -4.25 -3.01 11.72
CA PHE A 56 -3.24 -2.12 11.16
C PHE A 56 -3.91 -1.13 10.23
N VAL A 57 -3.53 0.13 10.36
CA VAL A 57 -4.08 1.24 9.58
C VAL A 57 -2.98 1.86 8.73
N GLU A 58 -3.33 2.26 7.51
CA GLU A 58 -2.43 2.98 6.63
C GLU A 58 -2.07 4.37 7.20
N GLN A 59 -0.78 4.60 7.44
CA GLN A 59 -0.29 5.86 8.00
C GLN A 59 0.24 6.81 6.92
N LYS A 60 1.17 6.32 6.07
CA LYS A 60 1.90 7.17 5.12
C LYS A 60 2.17 6.45 3.80
N LYS A 61 2.02 7.17 2.69
CA LYS A 61 2.54 6.78 1.37
C LYS A 61 4.05 6.98 1.34
N ILE A 62 4.80 5.91 1.06
CA ILE A 62 6.27 5.96 0.94
C ILE A 62 6.65 6.45 -0.46
N ARG A 63 6.24 5.71 -1.49
CA ARG A 63 6.51 6.04 -2.89
C ARG A 63 5.46 5.45 -3.82
N SER A 64 5.32 6.04 -5.01
CA SER A 64 4.63 5.39 -6.11
C SER A 64 5.55 4.34 -6.74
N LEU A 65 5.00 3.18 -7.09
CA LEU A 65 5.68 2.12 -7.80
C LEU A 65 5.46 2.30 -9.29
#